data_AF-A0A926W1B9-F1
#
_entry.id   AF-A0A926W1B9-F1
#
_cell.length_a   1.000
_cell.length_b   1.000
_cell.length_c   1.000
_cell.angle_alpha   90.00
_cell.angle_beta   90.00
_cell.angle_gamma   90.00
#
_symmetry.space_group_name_H-M   'P 1'
#
loop_
_entity.id
_entity.type
_entity.pdbx_description
1 polymer ?
#
loop_
_entity_poly.entity_id
_entity_poly.type
_entity_poly.pdbx_seq_one_letter_code
_entity_poly.pdbx_strand_id
1 'polypeptide(L)'
;MSDNVLNQLRNKRNRPTVEPRQDALVSKVQSQTEKQNSSQESSTVTEPANPTAAPADTIAELQSELEKYPETRRHSAIVLEKDLDQKLTRFCKDRGITVEVFLEAAWTIASADNALVEKITTEAKHRYDQRKRVGQIKRLITMLSNSSKKT
;
A
#
# COMPACT_ATOMS: atom_id res chain seq x y z
N MET A 1 9.26 -20.13 13.46
CA MET A 1 8.72 -19.59 14.75
C MET A 1 9.03 -18.10 14.89
N SER A 2 8.89 -17.31 13.82
CA SER A 2 9.28 -15.89 13.74
C SER A 2 8.10 -14.90 13.89
N ASP A 3 6.86 -15.39 13.81
CA ASP A 3 5.65 -14.57 13.94
C ASP A 3 5.49 -13.91 15.32
N ASN A 4 6.07 -14.50 16.37
CA ASN A 4 5.85 -14.07 17.75
C ASN A 4 6.53 -12.72 18.05
N VAL A 5 7.78 -12.53 17.62
CA VAL A 5 8.57 -11.30 17.88
C VAL A 5 8.00 -10.10 17.11
N LEU A 6 7.62 -10.28 15.84
CA LEU A 6 7.01 -9.22 15.03
C LEU A 6 5.64 -8.79 15.57
N ASN A 7 4.84 -9.75 16.05
CA ASN A 7 3.55 -9.46 16.66
C ASN A 7 3.70 -8.75 18.01
N GLN A 8 4.68 -9.12 18.84
CA GLN A 8 5.00 -8.40 20.07
C GLN A 8 5.41 -6.95 19.80
N LEU A 9 6.20 -6.69 18.76
CA LEU A 9 6.61 -5.33 18.39
C LEU A 9 5.44 -4.50 17.84
N ARG A 10 4.50 -5.11 17.11
CA ARG A 10 3.27 -4.45 16.65
C ARG A 10 2.38 -4.05 17.82
N ASN A 11 2.26 -4.90 18.84
CA ASN A 11 1.45 -4.64 20.03
C ASN A 11 2.05 -3.54 20.94
N LYS A 12 3.37 -3.30 20.89
CA LYS A 12 4.05 -2.22 21.63
C LYS A 12 3.88 -0.83 21.01
N ARG A 13 3.29 -0.71 19.81
CA ARG A 13 3.00 0.59 19.19
C ARG A 13 1.76 1.23 19.85
N ASN A 14 1.96 1.99 20.91
CA ASN A 14 0.96 2.94 21.41
C ASN A 14 0.76 4.05 20.38
N ARG A 15 -0.25 3.90 19.51
CA ARG A 15 -0.72 5.01 18.68
C ARG A 15 -1.53 5.95 19.59
N PRO A 16 -1.24 7.26 19.62
CA PRO A 16 -2.08 8.21 20.35
C PRO A 16 -3.50 8.13 19.80
N THR A 17 -4.45 7.83 20.67
CA THR A 17 -5.87 7.79 20.32
C THR A 17 -6.35 9.22 20.20
N VAL A 18 -6.84 9.59 19.01
CA VAL A 18 -7.41 10.91 18.75
C VAL A 18 -8.86 10.88 19.18
N GLU A 19 -9.25 11.79 20.07
CA GLU A 19 -10.63 11.94 20.51
C GLU A 19 -11.58 12.18 19.32
N PRO A 20 -12.74 11.51 19.26
CA PRO A 20 -13.70 11.69 18.18
C PRO A 20 -14.27 13.12 18.23
N ARG A 21 -14.22 13.80 17.08
CA ARG A 21 -14.74 15.15 16.91
C ARG A 21 -16.28 15.14 16.99
N GLN A 22 -16.83 15.76 18.03
CA GLN A 22 -18.27 15.99 18.20
C GLN A 22 -18.70 17.19 17.36
N ASP A 23 -18.61 17.11 16.03
CA ASP A 23 -19.25 18.09 15.14
C ASP A 23 -20.62 17.53 14.72
N ALA A 24 -21.61 17.72 15.59
CA ALA A 24 -23.01 17.59 15.23
C ALA A 24 -23.80 18.73 15.90
N LEU A 25 -24.10 19.76 15.12
CA LEU A 25 -25.13 20.76 15.41
C LEU A 25 -26.51 20.10 15.34
N VAL A 26 -26.86 19.25 16.31
CA VAL A 26 -28.25 18.81 16.50
C VAL A 26 -28.57 18.64 17.99
N SER A 27 -29.65 19.29 18.41
CA SER A 27 -30.11 19.45 19.79
C SER A 27 -30.34 18.15 20.55
N LYS A 28 -29.77 18.16 21.75
CA LYS A 28 -30.04 17.33 22.95
C LYS A 28 -31.50 16.88 23.09
N VAL A 29 -31.73 15.57 23.11
CA VAL A 29 -32.76 14.94 23.94
C VAL A 29 -32.14 13.74 24.66
N GLN A 30 -32.23 13.79 25.99
CA GLN A 30 -31.77 12.80 26.96
C GLN A 30 -32.34 11.41 26.72
N SER A 31 -31.51 10.38 26.94
CA SER A 31 -31.91 9.18 27.67
C SER A 31 -30.68 8.61 28.39
N GLN A 32 -30.67 8.77 29.71
CA GLN A 32 -29.77 8.11 30.65
C GLN A 32 -30.26 6.68 30.89
N THR A 33 -29.35 5.70 30.95
CA THR A 33 -29.37 4.51 31.84
C THR A 33 -27.97 3.89 31.70
N GLU A 34 -27.00 4.25 32.55
CA GLU A 34 -26.60 3.57 33.79
C GLU A 34 -25.98 2.16 33.65
N LYS A 35 -24.68 2.11 33.99
CA LYS A 35 -23.95 1.15 34.85
C LYS A 35 -23.70 -0.31 34.40
N GLN A 36 -22.40 -0.64 34.29
CA GLN A 36 -21.64 -1.66 35.07
C GLN A 36 -20.29 -1.85 34.36
N ASN A 37 -19.17 -1.27 34.82
CA ASN A 37 -18.33 -1.72 35.93
C ASN A 37 -18.20 -3.25 36.05
N SER A 38 -17.17 -3.81 35.40
CA SER A 38 -16.61 -5.11 35.75
C SER A 38 -15.10 -4.94 35.89
N SER A 39 -14.67 -4.74 37.13
CA SER A 39 -13.31 -5.03 37.58
C SER A 39 -13.19 -6.55 37.69
N GLN A 40 -12.10 -7.12 37.18
CA GLN A 40 -11.47 -8.42 37.51
C GLN A 40 -10.47 -8.72 36.38
N GLU A 41 -9.23 -9.12 36.56
CA GLU A 41 -8.48 -9.51 37.74
C GLU A 41 -7.01 -9.49 37.33
N SER A 42 -6.15 -8.97 38.19
CA SER A 42 -4.70 -9.05 38.08
C SER A 42 -4.28 -10.52 38.14
N SER A 43 -4.01 -11.13 36.99
CA SER A 43 -3.32 -12.42 36.93
C SER A 43 -1.84 -12.16 36.76
N THR A 44 -1.15 -12.13 37.90
CA THR A 44 0.30 -12.30 38.02
C THR A 44 0.67 -13.64 37.38
N VAL A 45 1.07 -13.62 36.11
CA VAL A 45 1.66 -14.80 35.48
C VAL A 45 3.16 -14.69 35.65
N THR A 46 3.65 -15.57 36.51
CA THR A 46 5.03 -15.95 36.75
C THR A 46 5.84 -15.95 35.46
N GLU A 47 6.82 -15.06 35.44
CA GLU A 47 7.99 -15.06 34.58
C GLU A 47 8.65 -16.46 34.59
N PRO A 48 8.69 -17.20 33.48
CA PRO A 48 9.79 -18.13 33.29
C PRO A 48 10.96 -17.30 32.74
N ALA A 49 11.99 -17.17 33.57
CA ALA A 49 13.30 -16.71 33.16
C ALA A 49 13.75 -17.53 31.93
N ASN A 50 13.61 -16.94 30.74
CA ASN A 50 14.27 -17.40 29.53
C ASN A 50 15.46 -16.45 29.32
N PRO A 51 16.68 -16.97 29.13
CA PRO A 51 17.88 -16.14 29.15
C PRO A 51 17.73 -15.05 28.10
N THR A 52 17.98 -13.82 28.54
CA THR A 52 18.12 -12.63 27.71
C THR A 52 19.11 -12.93 26.59
N ALA A 53 18.63 -13.47 25.46
CA ALA A 53 19.33 -13.35 24.19
C ALA A 53 19.46 -11.85 23.96
N ALA A 54 20.69 -11.38 23.84
CA ALA A 54 20.94 -9.97 23.71
C ALA A 54 20.19 -9.47 22.46
N PRO A 55 19.67 -8.24 22.46
CA PRO A 55 18.99 -7.68 21.28
C PRO A 55 19.88 -7.72 20.02
N ALA A 56 21.20 -7.79 20.19
CA ALA A 56 22.18 -8.01 19.12
C ALA A 56 22.03 -9.36 18.41
N ASP A 57 21.79 -10.45 19.15
CA ASP A 57 21.68 -11.80 18.58
C ASP A 57 20.43 -11.93 17.71
N THR A 58 19.33 -11.31 18.15
CA THR A 58 18.07 -11.26 17.38
C THR A 58 18.18 -10.40 16.12
N ILE A 59 19.00 -9.35 16.11
CA ILE A 59 19.19 -8.50 14.91
C ILE A 59 20.04 -9.25 13.88
N ALA A 60 21.11 -9.93 14.31
CA ALA A 60 21.95 -10.74 13.42
C ALA A 60 21.16 -11.88 12.76
N GLU A 61 20.28 -12.54 13.52
CA GLU A 61 19.39 -13.59 12.99
C GLU A 61 18.43 -13.02 11.91
N LEU A 62 17.78 -11.87 12.19
CA LEU A 62 16.90 -11.20 11.22
C LEU A 62 17.64 -10.70 9.97
N GLN A 63 18.89 -10.24 10.12
CA GLN A 63 19.73 -9.86 8.98
C GLN A 63 20.07 -11.08 8.11
N SER A 64 20.46 -12.20 8.72
CA SER A 64 20.74 -13.45 7.99
C SER A 64 19.50 -14.04 7.31
N GLU A 65 18.30 -13.80 7.86
CA GLU A 65 17.04 -14.19 7.23
C GLU A 65 16.71 -13.26 6.05
N LEU A 66 16.97 -11.96 6.19
CA LEU A 66 16.73 -10.97 5.15
C LEU A 66 17.57 -11.22 3.88
N GLU A 67 18.82 -11.66 4.04
CA GLU A 67 19.73 -12.00 2.92
C GLU A 67 19.20 -13.12 2.01
N LYS A 68 18.21 -13.90 2.46
CA LYS A 68 17.57 -14.96 1.66
C LYS A 68 16.58 -14.41 0.64
N TYR A 69 16.15 -13.15 0.78
CA TYR A 69 15.15 -12.53 -0.07
C TYR A 69 15.79 -11.55 -1.06
N PRO A 70 15.24 -11.41 -2.28
CA PRO A 70 15.75 -10.46 -3.25
C PRO A 70 15.60 -9.02 -2.76
N GLU A 71 16.64 -8.21 -2.97
CA GLU A 71 16.61 -6.79 -2.63
C GLU A 71 15.65 -6.01 -3.52
N THR A 72 14.84 -5.13 -2.89
CA THR A 72 13.91 -4.26 -3.61
C THR A 72 14.52 -2.89 -3.88
N ARG A 73 14.45 -2.39 -5.13
CA ARG A 73 14.88 -1.04 -5.49
C ARG A 73 13.71 -0.18 -5.96
N ARG A 74 13.63 1.07 -5.46
CA ARG A 74 12.69 2.07 -6.00
C ARG A 74 13.18 2.58 -7.35
N HIS A 75 12.44 2.29 -8.41
CA HIS A 75 12.85 2.67 -9.76
C HIS A 75 11.88 3.60 -10.51
N SER A 76 10.58 3.61 -10.21
CA SER A 76 9.61 4.13 -11.19
C SER A 76 8.57 5.11 -10.64
N ALA A 77 8.47 6.26 -11.32
CA ALA A 77 7.29 7.11 -11.33
C ALA A 77 6.41 6.68 -12.51
N ILE A 78 5.58 5.64 -12.30
CA ILE A 78 4.70 5.10 -13.36
C ILE A 78 3.45 5.98 -13.47
N VAL A 79 3.12 6.40 -14.69
CA VAL A 79 1.87 7.12 -14.98
C VAL A 79 0.96 6.25 -15.85
N LEU A 80 -0.18 5.86 -15.27
CA LEU A 80 -1.20 5.03 -15.91
C LEU A 80 -2.40 5.88 -16.38
N GLU A 81 -3.17 5.33 -17.31
CA GLU A 81 -4.48 5.88 -17.65
C GLU A 81 -5.42 5.74 -16.47
N LYS A 82 -6.21 6.78 -16.18
CA LYS A 82 -7.05 6.87 -14.97
C LYS A 82 -7.91 5.62 -14.73
N ASP A 83 -8.61 5.16 -15.78
CA ASP A 83 -9.53 4.03 -15.65
C ASP A 83 -8.79 2.70 -15.46
N LEU A 84 -7.61 2.57 -16.07
CA LEU A 84 -6.74 1.41 -15.90
C LEU A 84 -6.12 1.38 -14.51
N ASP A 85 -5.64 2.53 -14.03
CA ASP A 85 -5.09 2.69 -12.68
C ASP A 85 -6.11 2.29 -11.62
N GLN A 86 -7.35 2.76 -11.75
CA GLN A 86 -8.43 2.43 -10.81
C GLN A 86 -8.75 0.92 -10.82
N LYS A 87 -8.86 0.33 -12.01
CA LYS A 87 -9.14 -1.11 -12.16
C LYS A 87 -7.99 -1.96 -11.62
N LEU A 88 -6.75 -1.61 -11.95
CA LEU A 88 -5.56 -2.34 -11.52
C LEU A 88 -5.36 -2.24 -10.01
N THR A 89 -5.51 -1.04 -9.45
CA THR A 89 -5.41 -0.81 -8.01
C THR A 89 -6.47 -1.61 -7.25
N ARG A 90 -7.72 -1.61 -7.73
CA ARG A 90 -8.78 -2.43 -7.13
C ARG A 90 -8.46 -3.92 -7.23
N PHE A 91 -8.07 -4.38 -8.42
CA PHE A 91 -7.70 -5.79 -8.64
C PHE A 91 -6.62 -6.27 -7.67
N CYS A 92 -5.58 -5.44 -7.47
CA CYS A 92 -4.48 -5.74 -6.56
C CYS A 92 -4.93 -5.71 -5.09
N LYS A 93 -5.70 -4.69 -4.69
CA LYS A 93 -6.26 -4.56 -3.34
C LYS A 93 -7.12 -5.76 -2.95
N ASP A 94 -8.00 -6.19 -3.85
CA ASP A 94 -8.90 -7.33 -3.62
C ASP A 94 -8.14 -8.65 -3.42
N ARG A 95 -6.88 -8.72 -3.86
CA ARG A 95 -5.99 -9.89 -3.73
C ARG A 95 -4.89 -9.71 -2.69
N GLY A 96 -4.82 -8.57 -2.01
CA GLY A 96 -3.77 -8.28 -1.03
C GLY A 96 -2.37 -8.16 -1.64
N ILE A 97 -2.26 -7.85 -2.93
CA ILE A 97 -0.97 -7.62 -3.62
C ILE A 97 -0.80 -6.14 -3.95
N THR A 98 0.44 -5.71 -4.20
CA THR A 98 0.72 -4.36 -4.72
C THR A 98 0.88 -4.37 -6.23
N VAL A 99 0.77 -3.19 -6.84
CA VAL A 99 0.95 -3.03 -8.28
C VAL A 99 2.39 -3.37 -8.68
N GLU A 100 3.39 -3.06 -7.85
CA GLU A 100 4.78 -3.43 -8.16
C GLU A 100 4.96 -4.94 -8.25
N VAL A 101 4.48 -5.68 -7.23
CA VAL A 101 4.56 -7.15 -7.20
C VAL A 101 3.79 -7.77 -8.37
N PHE A 102 2.63 -7.20 -8.73
CA PHE A 102 1.88 -7.65 -9.89
C PHE A 102 2.68 -7.46 -11.19
N LEU A 103 3.36 -6.33 -11.36
CA LEU A 103 4.19 -6.06 -12.54
C LEU A 103 5.40 -6.99 -12.62
N GLU A 104 6.06 -7.26 -11.49
CA GLU A 104 7.18 -8.23 -11.40
C GLU A 104 6.72 -9.63 -11.82
N ALA A 105 5.60 -10.09 -11.28
CA ALA A 105 5.02 -11.38 -11.62
C ALA A 105 4.58 -11.43 -13.09
N ALA A 106 3.92 -10.38 -13.58
CA ALA A 106 3.47 -10.30 -14.97
C ALA A 106 4.63 -10.33 -15.95
N TRP A 107 5.73 -9.61 -15.67
CA TRP A 107 6.93 -9.66 -16.49
C TRP A 107 7.58 -11.04 -16.48
N THR A 108 7.71 -11.66 -15.29
CA THR A 108 8.31 -12.99 -15.15
C THR A 108 7.54 -14.04 -15.94
N ILE A 109 6.20 -14.01 -15.88
CA ILE A 109 5.35 -14.95 -16.63
C ILE A 109 5.40 -14.63 -18.13
N ALA A 110 5.27 -13.37 -18.50
CA ALA A 110 5.25 -12.97 -19.92
C ALA A 110 6.58 -13.31 -20.59
N SER A 111 7.72 -13.03 -19.95
CA SER A 111 9.06 -13.25 -20.53
C SER A 111 9.38 -14.72 -20.83
N ALA A 112 8.65 -15.66 -20.24
CA ALA A 112 8.75 -17.09 -20.55
C ALA A 112 8.01 -17.49 -21.83
N ASP A 113 7.07 -16.68 -22.34
CA ASP A 113 6.30 -16.94 -23.56
C ASP A 113 6.49 -15.81 -24.58
N ASN A 114 7.30 -16.06 -25.61
CA ASN A 114 7.59 -15.09 -26.67
C ASN A 114 6.33 -14.58 -27.38
N ALA A 115 5.30 -15.41 -27.58
CA ALA A 115 4.07 -14.98 -28.24
C ALA A 115 3.27 -14.02 -27.34
N LEU A 116 3.30 -14.24 -26.03
CA LEU A 116 2.68 -13.34 -25.07
C LEU A 116 3.44 -12.01 -24.98
N VAL A 117 4.77 -12.02 -24.97
CA VAL A 117 5.60 -10.79 -25.04
C VAL A 117 5.30 -10.00 -26.32
N GLU A 118 5.21 -10.66 -27.47
CA GLU A 118 4.92 -10.00 -28.74
C GLU A 118 3.54 -9.31 -28.73
N LYS A 119 2.52 -9.98 -28.17
CA LYS A 119 1.19 -9.38 -28.00
C LYS A 119 1.24 -8.16 -27.07
N ILE A 120 1.89 -8.29 -25.91
CA ILE A 120 2.02 -7.20 -24.94
C ILE A 120 2.76 -6.00 -25.55
N THR A 121 3.87 -6.25 -26.25
CA THR A 121 4.68 -5.19 -26.86
C THR A 121 3.96 -4.49 -28.00
N THR A 122 3.17 -5.21 -28.79
CA THR A 122 2.33 -4.63 -29.85
C THR A 122 1.27 -3.69 -29.27
N GLU A 123 0.55 -4.13 -28.25
CA GLU A 123 -0.45 -3.30 -27.55
C GLU A 123 0.21 -2.10 -26.83
N ALA A 124 1.37 -2.31 -26.21
CA ALA A 124 2.11 -1.23 -25.56
C ALA A 124 2.55 -0.14 -26.54
N LYS A 125 3.03 -0.51 -27.74
CA LYS A 125 3.35 0.44 -28.82
C LYS A 125 2.11 1.21 -29.28
N HIS A 126 0.99 0.51 -29.47
CA HIS A 126 -0.27 1.15 -29.84
C HIS A 126 -0.71 2.23 -28.82
N ARG A 127 -0.68 1.90 -27.52
CA ARG A 127 -1.00 2.85 -26.44
C ARG A 127 -0.02 4.02 -26.36
N TYR A 128 1.26 3.77 -26.61
CA TYR A 128 2.27 4.83 -26.63
C TYR A 128 1.95 5.88 -27.71
N ASP A 129 1.60 5.44 -28.91
CA ASP A 129 1.22 6.34 -30.01
C ASP A 129 -0.07 7.11 -29.72
N GLN A 130 -1.06 6.45 -29.11
CA GLN A 130 -2.27 7.13 -28.63
C GLN A 130 -1.93 8.24 -27.64
N ARG A 131 -1.07 7.98 -26.64
CA ARG A 131 -0.65 8.99 -25.66
C ARG A 131 0.09 10.15 -26.32
N LYS A 132 0.93 9.88 -27.31
CA LYS A 132 1.62 10.92 -28.10
C LYS A 132 0.62 11.83 -28.81
N ARG A 133 -0.41 11.26 -29.45
CA ARG A 133 -1.51 12.02 -30.08
C ARG A 133 -2.26 12.88 -29.08
N VAL A 134 -2.61 12.34 -27.92
CA VAL A 134 -3.28 13.09 -26.85
C VAL A 134 -2.44 14.29 -26.40
N GLY A 135 -1.13 14.10 -26.24
CA GLY A 135 -0.19 15.19 -25.92
C GLY A 135 -0.18 16.29 -26.98
N GLN A 136 -0.17 15.94 -28.26
CA GLN A 136 -0.25 16.89 -29.36
C GLN A 136 -1.56 17.68 -29.35
N ILE A 137 -2.70 16.99 -29.18
CA ILE A 137 -4.02 17.62 -29.10
C ILE A 137 -4.08 18.61 -27.93
N LYS A 138 -3.62 18.20 -26.73
CA LYS A 138 -3.56 19.09 -25.56
C LYS A 138 -2.73 20.34 -25.84
N ARG A 139 -1.57 20.20 -26.48
CA ARG A 139 -0.72 21.33 -26.88
C ARG A 139 -1.47 22.30 -27.81
N LEU A 140 -2.15 21.77 -28.83
CA LEU A 140 -2.92 22.59 -29.79
C LEU A 140 -4.07 23.33 -29.11
N ILE A 141 -4.82 22.67 -28.23
CA ILE A 141 -5.88 23.30 -27.43
C ILE A 141 -5.30 24.46 -26.62
N THR A 142 -4.19 24.23 -25.92
CA THR A 142 -3.55 25.28 -25.12
C THR A 142 -3.12 26.47 -25.99
N MET A 143 -2.50 26.22 -27.15
CA MET A 143 -2.09 27.29 -28.07
C MET A 143 -3.27 28.14 -28.53
N LEU A 144 -4.37 27.51 -28.97
CA LEU A 144 -5.57 28.22 -29.44
C LEU A 144 -6.27 28.99 -28.32
N SER A 145 -6.35 28.41 -27.11
CA SER A 145 -6.96 29.06 -25.95
C SER A 145 -6.18 30.29 -25.46
N ASN A 146 -4.85 30.27 -25.64
CA ASN A 146 -3.99 31.40 -25.25
C ASN A 146 -4.03 32.52 -26.28
N SER A 147 -4.21 32.20 -27.57
CA SER A 147 -4.43 33.23 -28.60
C SER A 147 -5.78 33.92 -28.45
N SER A 148 -6.84 33.19 -28.09
CA SER A 148 -8.18 33.79 -27.96
C SER A 148 -8.29 34.76 -26.78
N LYS A 149 -7.54 34.53 -25.70
CA LYS A 149 -7.53 35.39 -24.49
C LYS A 149 -6.74 36.70 -24.64
N LYS A 150 -5.98 36.87 -25.73
CA LYS A 150 -5.18 38.08 -26.00
C LYS A 150 -5.88 39.10 -26.90
N THR A 151 -7.11 38.80 -27.33
CA THR A 151 -8.03 39.68 -28.06
C THR A 151 -9.11 40.14 -27.11
#